data_AF-A0A528AWM8-F1
#
_entry.id   AF-A0A528AWM8-F1
#
_cell.length_a   1.000
_cell.length_b   1.000
_cell.length_c   1.000
_cell.angle_alpha   90.00
_cell.angle_beta   90.00
_cell.angle_gamma   90.00
#
_symmetry.space_group_name_H-M   'P 1'
#
loop_
_entity.id
_entity.type
_entity.pdbx_description
1 polymer ?
#
loop_
_entity_poly.entity_id
_entity_poly.type
_entity_poly.pdbx_seq_one_letter_code
_entity_poly.pdbx_strand_id
1 'polypeptide(L)'
;VKDVSTGSIAVVRSLTDRGLARPDPLRLGLDVTADCAVIDVDGAPSDKLFAVGPLTRGTFFDIDAIPDIRIQCARLADQLAG
;
A
#
# COMPACT_ATOMS: atom_id res chain seq x y z
N VAL A 1 -2.84 -13.57 -1.99
CA VAL A 1 -3.44 -12.64 -0.99
C VAL A 1 -4.92 -12.52 -1.31
N LYS A 2 -5.82 -12.66 -0.33
CA LYS A 2 -7.26 -12.41 -0.54
C LYS A 2 -7.47 -10.90 -0.76
N ASP A 3 -8.41 -10.52 -1.63
CA ASP A 3 -8.77 -9.13 -1.91
C ASP A 3 -8.85 -8.31 -0.62
N VAL A 4 -8.09 -7.21 -0.56
CA VAL A 4 -7.95 -6.36 0.64
C VAL A 4 -9.26 -5.70 1.06
N SER A 5 -10.22 -5.52 0.15
CA SER A 5 -11.55 -5.02 0.46
C SER A 5 -12.47 -6.05 1.14
N THR A 6 -12.10 -7.34 1.07
CA THR A 6 -12.87 -8.44 1.67
C THR A 6 -12.05 -9.26 2.68
N GLY A 7 -10.80 -8.86 2.92
CA GLY A 7 -9.87 -9.54 3.82
C GLY A 7 -10.23 -9.36 5.30
N SER A 8 -9.73 -10.26 6.14
CA SER A 8 -9.96 -10.28 7.59
C SER A 8 -9.12 -9.29 8.38
N ILE A 9 -8.26 -8.49 7.73
CA ILE A 9 -7.40 -7.51 8.40
C ILE A 9 -8.23 -6.26 8.72
N ALA A 10 -8.72 -6.18 9.96
CA ALA A 10 -9.67 -5.14 10.40
C ALA A 10 -9.20 -3.70 10.11
N VAL A 11 -7.91 -3.40 10.26
CA VAL A 11 -7.37 -2.06 9.97
C VAL A 11 -7.44 -1.71 8.48
N VAL A 12 -7.09 -2.66 7.60
CA VAL A 12 -7.14 -2.45 6.15
C VAL A 12 -8.60 -2.23 5.72
N ARG A 13 -9.51 -3.06 6.21
CA ARG A 13 -10.95 -2.90 5.97
C ARG A 13 -11.47 -1.56 6.45
N SER A 14 -11.06 -1.09 7.63
CA SER A 14 -11.48 0.21 8.14
C SER A 14 -11.01 1.37 7.25
N LEU A 15 -9.81 1.28 6.66
CA LEU A 15 -9.30 2.28 5.74
C LEU A 15 -10.09 2.30 4.43
N THR A 16 -10.37 1.14 3.84
CA THR A 16 -11.20 1.03 2.63
C THR A 16 -12.65 1.46 2.86
N ASP A 17 -13.27 1.03 3.96
CA ASP A 17 -14.66 1.41 4.32
C ASP A 17 -14.79 2.93 4.53
N ARG A 18 -13.71 3.60 4.96
CA ARG A 18 -13.64 5.06 5.14
C ARG A 18 -13.20 5.82 3.90
N GLY A 19 -12.92 5.13 2.79
CA GLY A 19 -12.41 5.72 1.55
C GLY A 19 -10.97 6.22 1.62
N LEU A 20 -10.23 5.94 2.70
CA LEU A 20 -8.83 6.36 2.90
C LEU A 20 -7.81 5.48 2.17
N ALA A 21 -8.28 4.38 1.59
CA ALA A 21 -7.50 3.46 0.78
C ALA A 21 -8.43 2.76 -0.22
N ARG A 22 -7.88 2.26 -1.32
CA ARG A 22 -8.61 1.39 -2.25
C ARG A 22 -7.77 0.17 -2.66
N PRO A 23 -8.38 -0.94 -3.10
CA PRO A 23 -7.65 -2.02 -3.76
C PRO A 23 -6.99 -1.52 -5.05
N ASP A 24 -5.83 -2.06 -5.40
CA ASP A 24 -5.25 -1.83 -6.74
C ASP A 24 -6.14 -2.44 -7.84
N PRO A 25 -5.99 -2.03 -9.11
CA PRO A 25 -6.84 -2.51 -10.21
C PRO A 25 -6.87 -4.03 -10.40
N LEU A 26 -5.79 -4.73 -10.03
CA LEU A 26 -5.68 -6.19 -10.10
C LEU A 26 -6.05 -6.88 -8.78
N ARG A 27 -6.42 -6.13 -7.75
CA ARG A 27 -6.81 -6.62 -6.41
C ARG A 27 -5.74 -7.51 -5.75
N LEU A 28 -4.47 -7.21 -5.98
CA LEU A 28 -3.32 -7.91 -5.40
C LEU A 28 -2.88 -7.32 -4.05
N GLY A 29 -3.38 -6.13 -3.70
CA GLY A 29 -3.03 -5.34 -2.53
C GLY A 29 -3.80 -4.01 -2.49
N LEU A 30 -3.21 -3.01 -1.82
CA LEU A 30 -3.65 -1.62 -1.82
C LEU A 30 -3.08 -0.89 -3.04
N ASP A 31 -3.85 0.05 -3.58
CA ASP A 31 -3.37 0.98 -4.59
C ASP A 31 -2.44 2.00 -3.94
N VAL A 32 -1.21 2.09 -4.46
CA VAL A 32 -0.17 2.97 -3.93
C VAL A 32 0.63 3.60 -5.06
N THR A 33 1.15 4.79 -4.82
CA THR A 33 2.13 5.42 -5.72
C THR A 33 3.47 4.67 -5.71
N ALA A 34 4.35 5.02 -6.65
CA ALA A 34 5.72 4.50 -6.68
C ALA A 34 6.53 4.87 -5.41
N ASP A 35 6.09 5.90 -4.69
CA ASP A 35 6.67 6.37 -3.43
C ASP A 35 5.93 5.80 -2.20
N CYS A 36 5.20 4.71 -2.38
CA CYS A 36 4.49 3.98 -1.32
C CYS A 36 3.32 4.73 -0.65
N ALA A 37 2.94 5.91 -1.15
CA ALA A 37 1.77 6.64 -0.64
C ALA A 37 0.49 5.92 -1.01
N VAL A 38 -0.40 5.69 -0.03
CA VAL A 38 -1.70 5.06 -0.26
C VAL A 38 -2.59 5.99 -1.07
N ILE A 39 -3.26 5.43 -2.08
CA ILE A 39 -4.23 6.14 -2.91
C ILE A 39 -5.62 5.94 -2.32
N ASP A 40 -6.33 7.04 -2.11
CA ASP A 40 -7.70 7.03 -1.60
C ASP A 40 -8.73 6.66 -2.68
N VAL A 41 -10.00 6.63 -2.30
CA VAL A 41 -11.09 6.26 -3.22
C VAL A 41 -11.23 7.23 -4.41
N ASP A 42 -10.89 8.51 -4.20
CA ASP A 42 -10.98 9.57 -5.21
C ASP A 42 -9.74 9.62 -6.12
N GLY A 43 -8.71 8.81 -5.82
CA GLY A 43 -7.48 8.73 -6.58
C GLY A 43 -6.39 9.69 -6.11
N ALA A 44 -6.55 10.32 -4.96
CA ALA A 44 -5.55 11.21 -4.38
C ALA A 44 -4.52 10.41 -3.55
N PRO A 45 -3.21 10.65 -3.74
CA PRO A 45 -2.17 10.12 -2.86
C PRO A 45 -2.28 10.72 -1.45
N SER A 46 -2.03 9.91 -0.42
CA SER A 46 -1.99 10.37 0.96
C SER A 46 -0.66 11.01 1.34
N ASP A 47 -0.71 12.11 2.10
CA ASP A 47 0.46 12.72 2.73
C ASP A 47 0.86 12.06 4.06
N LYS A 48 0.05 11.14 4.58
CA LYS A 48 0.20 10.58 5.94
C LYS A 48 0.15 9.07 6.01
N LEU A 49 -0.43 8.41 4.99
CA LEU A 49 -0.60 6.97 4.96
C LEU A 49 0.28 6.37 3.87
N PHE A 50 1.19 5.51 4.28
CA PHE A 50 2.10 4.77 3.40
C PHE A 50 1.96 3.28 3.67
N ALA A 51 2.14 2.46 2.64
CA ALA A 51 2.14 1.01 2.76
C ALA A 51 3.43 0.42 2.19
N VAL A 52 3.91 -0.67 2.78
CA VAL A 52 5.13 -1.37 2.34
C VAL A 52 4.89 -2.87 2.32
N GLY A 53 5.73 -3.58 1.59
CA GLY A 53 5.74 -5.04 1.50
C GLY A 53 4.59 -5.61 0.68
N PRO A 54 4.10 -6.82 0.99
CA PRO A 54 3.14 -7.56 0.15
C PRO A 54 1.82 -6.83 -0.13
N LEU A 55 1.47 -5.81 0.68
CA LEU A 55 0.32 -4.96 0.45
C LEU A 55 0.46 -4.06 -0.78
N THR A 56 1.67 -3.85 -1.30
CA THR A 56 1.93 -2.99 -2.47
C THR A 56 2.16 -3.77 -3.76
N ARG A 57 1.74 -5.05 -3.80
CA ARG A 57 2.05 -5.96 -4.93
C ARG A 57 1.54 -5.46 -6.28
N GLY A 58 0.42 -4.73 -6.31
CA GLY A 58 -0.12 -4.13 -7.53
C GLY A 58 0.85 -3.16 -8.21
N THR A 59 1.67 -2.45 -7.42
CA THR A 59 2.62 -1.45 -7.92
C THR A 59 4.03 -2.02 -8.13
N PHE A 60 4.53 -2.85 -7.22
CA PHE A 60 5.95 -3.24 -7.24
C PHE A 60 6.25 -4.62 -7.82
N PHE A 61 5.25 -5.51 -7.93
CA PHE A 61 5.39 -6.93 -8.33
C PHE A 61 6.41 -7.71 -7.48
N ASP A 62 6.21 -9.01 -7.25
CA ASP A 62 7.14 -9.88 -6.49
C ASP A 62 7.69 -9.35 -5.14
N ILE A 63 6.99 -8.41 -4.49
CA ILE A 63 7.39 -7.74 -3.25
C ILE A 63 7.08 -8.59 -2.00
N ASP A 64 7.59 -9.81 -1.99
CA ASP A 64 7.37 -10.79 -0.92
C ASP A 64 8.64 -11.15 -0.14
N ALA A 65 9.83 -10.89 -0.69
CA ALA A 65 11.08 -11.23 -0.04
C ALA A 65 11.57 -10.12 0.90
N ILE A 66 12.06 -10.54 2.07
CA ILE A 66 12.57 -9.63 3.12
C ILE A 66 13.60 -8.62 2.56
N PRO A 67 14.58 -8.99 1.72
CA PRO A 67 15.55 -8.05 1.19
C PRO A 67 14.91 -6.88 0.43
N ASP A 68 13.97 -7.17 -0.47
CA ASP A 68 13.27 -6.17 -1.27
C ASP A 68 12.43 -5.23 -0.40
N ILE A 69 11.73 -5.79 0.60
CA ILE A 69 10.95 -5.02 1.57
C ILE A 69 11.87 -4.08 2.36
N ARG A 70 13.06 -4.51 2.76
CA ARG A 70 14.01 -3.64 3.48
C ARG A 70 14.49 -2.47 2.62
N ILE A 71 14.74 -2.71 1.33
CA ILE A 71 15.11 -1.64 0.38
C ILE A 71 13.96 -0.65 0.19
N GLN A 72 12.73 -1.15 0.05
CA GLN A 72 11.53 -0.31 -0.03
C GLN A 72 11.38 0.58 1.21
N CYS A 73 11.51 0.01 2.41
CA CYS A 73 11.45 0.76 3.66
C CYS A 73 12.56 1.80 3.78
N ALA A 74 13.79 1.48 3.35
CA ALA A 74 14.90 2.43 3.38
C ALA A 74 14.64 3.64 2.49
N ARG A 75 14.19 3.42 1.24
CA ARG A 75 13.83 4.50 0.32
C ARG A 75 12.72 5.40 0.86
N LEU A 76 11.68 4.78 1.42
CA LEU A 76 10.58 5.52 2.05
C LEU A 76 11.08 6.33 3.27
N ALA A 77 11.96 5.75 4.09
CA ALA A 77 12.52 6.46 5.25
C ALA A 77 13.34 7.68 4.82
N ASP A 78 14.17 7.57 3.79
CA ASP A 78 14.94 8.68 3.24
C ASP A 78 14.03 9.81 2.72
N GLN A 79 12.92 9.46 2.07
CA GLN A 79 11.92 10.42 1.61
C GLN A 79 11.22 11.14 2.77
N LEU A 80 10.87 10.42 3.83
CA LEU A 80 10.18 10.99 5.00
C LEU A 80 11.11 11.82 5.89
N ALA A 81 12.41 11.56 5.85
CA ALA A 81 13.43 12.29 6.61
C ALA A 81 13.93 13.58 5.92
N GLY A 82 13.34 13.93 4.76
CA GLY A 82 13.52 15.23 4.12
C GLY A 82 12.83 16.37 4.85
#